data_AF-A0A9W4A1E8-F1
#
_entry.id   AF-A0A9W4A1E8-F1
#
_cell.length_a   1.000
_cell.length_b   1.000
_cell.length_c   1.000
_cell.angle_alpha   90.00
_cell.angle_beta   90.00
_cell.angle_gamma   90.00
#
_symmetry.space_group_name_H-M   'P 1'
#
loop_
_entity.id
_entity.type
_entity.pdbx_description
1 polymer ?
#
loop_
_entity_poly.entity_id
_entity_poly.type
_entity_poly.pdbx_seq_one_letter_code
_entity_poly.pdbx_strand_id
1 'polypeptide(L)'
;MLHERNISDFEGKKEEAKKWANERYKNWHDRLLTATEKNEIKEYMNNKGMAQQVNHDLEDTRGNINEDNKYKETIEKIDKGLKKEKTDQLMYVYQRVSEQFFGLTEGALRTGININREEFGVFKKNFIQNQVFLKENGYIEASLSGESSNLAQEPSIYMKLKVPAGTHGGYTGGFQGSEGGTHDYLLDRGYGLQFTDAKIITQKGKEYIKIEAKLLTKEELDRRVEEYSEELNSLLEYDVVTIEEHPLVNLKFNGRYPIESFEKSKSIIEAMKKVPTDFLDLLNLRSMDLTEEANIQIIDDYINGDKTLGGLHLGSGSHTTYVSLRAAKNPAFTALHEIGHALDDMIFDVISEKEELTQLFNQESINFAEDWYGRENQTEYFAECFALYYYPHQIVNNELKRRAPQTYEFISNLKDHLPLIKLKKDTRSANCLNLGLEFNFYNSLCNIYEVK
;
A
#
# COMPACT_ATOMS: atom_id res chain seq x y z
N MET A 1 19.87 3.24 -27.02
CA MET A 1 20.00 1.78 -27.29
C MET A 1 21.44 1.31 -27.07
N LEU A 2 21.93 1.35 -25.83
CA LEU A 2 23.25 0.85 -25.46
C LEU A 2 23.14 0.33 -24.02
N HIS A 3 22.90 -0.97 -23.81
CA HIS A 3 23.30 -1.77 -22.62
C HIS A 3 22.82 -3.26 -22.64
N GLU A 4 22.53 -3.88 -23.80
CA GLU A 4 22.18 -5.32 -23.86
C GLU A 4 23.39 -6.27 -24.09
N ARG A 5 24.61 -5.89 -23.71
CA ARG A 5 25.80 -6.65 -24.12
C ARG A 5 26.34 -7.73 -23.19
N ASN A 6 25.75 -8.00 -22.02
CA ASN A 6 25.99 -9.26 -21.30
C ASN A 6 24.77 -9.56 -20.40
N ILE A 7 24.00 -10.58 -20.77
CA ILE A 7 22.90 -11.12 -19.96
C ILE A 7 23.35 -12.48 -19.46
N SER A 8 23.31 -12.68 -18.14
CA SER A 8 23.60 -13.99 -17.53
C SER A 8 22.31 -14.80 -17.41
N ASP A 9 22.15 -15.84 -18.24
CA ASP A 9 21.02 -16.78 -18.24
C ASP A 9 21.56 -18.21 -18.24
N PHE A 10 21.31 -18.94 -17.15
CA PHE A 10 21.75 -20.32 -16.98
C PHE A 10 20.58 -21.30 -16.88
N GLU A 11 19.43 -20.99 -17.46
CA GLU A 11 18.27 -21.89 -17.46
C GLU A 11 18.65 -23.30 -17.93
N GLY A 12 18.48 -24.30 -17.07
CA GLY A 12 18.83 -25.70 -17.38
C GLY A 12 20.34 -26.01 -17.42
N LYS A 13 21.21 -25.09 -17.00
CA LYS A 13 22.68 -25.21 -17.07
C LYS A 13 23.33 -25.12 -15.69
N LYS A 14 22.96 -26.02 -14.78
CA LYS A 14 23.36 -25.97 -13.37
C LYS A 14 24.88 -25.92 -13.14
N GLU A 15 25.66 -26.73 -13.85
CA GLU A 15 27.12 -26.76 -13.67
C GLU A 15 27.81 -25.50 -14.22
N GLU A 16 27.30 -24.94 -15.34
CA GLU A 16 27.78 -23.66 -15.87
C GLU A 16 27.47 -22.51 -14.90
N ALA A 17 26.24 -22.46 -14.38
CA ALA A 17 25.81 -21.48 -13.39
C ALA A 17 26.70 -21.52 -12.14
N LYS A 18 26.93 -22.72 -11.61
CA LYS A 18 27.78 -22.95 -10.44
C LYS A 18 29.21 -22.51 -10.68
N LYS A 19 29.81 -22.85 -11.82
CA LYS A 19 31.18 -22.44 -12.14
C LYS A 19 31.29 -20.92 -12.21
N TRP A 20 30.40 -20.29 -12.96
CA TRP A 20 30.34 -18.83 -13.09
C TRP A 20 30.17 -18.15 -11.72
N ALA A 21 29.24 -18.62 -10.90
CA ALA A 21 28.92 -18.00 -9.63
C ALA A 21 30.07 -18.14 -8.60
N ASN A 22 30.74 -19.29 -8.57
CA ASN A 22 31.93 -19.49 -7.73
C ASN A 22 33.07 -18.54 -8.09
N GLU A 23 33.24 -18.21 -9.38
CA GLU A 23 34.23 -17.22 -9.82
C GLU A 23 33.76 -15.80 -9.48
N ARG A 24 32.50 -15.46 -9.79
CA ARG A 24 31.92 -14.12 -9.65
C ARG A 24 31.76 -13.67 -8.19
N TYR A 25 31.34 -14.55 -7.29
CA TYR A 25 31.05 -14.24 -5.89
C TYR A 25 32.17 -14.65 -4.93
N LYS A 26 33.34 -15.07 -5.46
CA LYS A 26 34.49 -15.49 -4.66
C LYS A 26 34.93 -14.42 -3.66
N ASN A 27 35.06 -13.18 -4.11
CA ASN A 27 35.51 -12.08 -3.25
C ASN A 27 34.51 -11.78 -2.13
N TRP A 28 33.21 -11.79 -2.45
CA TRP A 28 32.15 -11.62 -1.46
C TRP A 28 32.22 -12.71 -0.37
N HIS A 29 32.30 -13.96 -0.80
CA HIS A 29 32.37 -15.13 0.07
C HIS A 29 33.66 -15.18 0.93
N ASP A 30 34.82 -14.94 0.33
CA ASP A 30 36.12 -15.18 0.97
C ASP A 30 36.63 -13.98 1.77
N ARG A 31 36.21 -12.76 1.43
CA ARG A 31 36.82 -11.52 1.96
C ARG A 31 35.84 -10.50 2.52
N LEU A 32 34.65 -10.34 1.91
CA LEU A 32 33.73 -9.28 2.31
C LEU A 32 32.81 -9.70 3.47
N LEU A 33 32.33 -10.94 3.46
CA LEU A 33 31.52 -11.48 4.54
C LEU A 33 32.37 -11.76 5.78
N THR A 34 31.88 -11.30 6.92
CA THR A 34 32.39 -11.72 8.23
C THR A 34 31.94 -13.16 8.52
N ALA A 35 32.62 -13.83 9.46
CA ALA A 35 32.22 -15.17 9.90
C ALA A 35 30.77 -15.21 10.41
N THR A 36 30.35 -14.17 11.11
CA THR A 36 29.00 -14.06 11.67
C THR A 36 27.94 -13.85 10.59
N GLU A 37 28.12 -12.91 9.66
CA GLU A 37 27.19 -12.72 8.53
C GLU A 37 27.05 -13.98 7.68
N LYS A 38 28.19 -14.64 7.40
CA LYS A 38 28.23 -15.92 6.67
C LYS A 38 27.44 -17.02 7.38
N ASN A 39 27.54 -17.09 8.71
CA ASN A 39 26.82 -18.08 9.50
C ASN A 39 25.30 -17.84 9.49
N GLU A 40 24.84 -16.60 9.61
CA GLU A 40 23.40 -16.29 9.56
C GLU A 40 22.81 -16.56 8.17
N ILE A 41 23.49 -16.14 7.09
CA ILE A 41 23.05 -16.46 5.72
C ILE A 41 22.99 -17.97 5.54
N LYS A 42 23.99 -18.70 6.02
CA LYS A 42 24.01 -20.16 5.99
C LYS A 42 22.86 -20.76 6.78
N GLU A 43 22.57 -20.25 7.97
CA GLU A 43 21.50 -20.76 8.82
C GLU A 43 20.13 -20.53 8.18
N TYR A 44 19.89 -19.32 7.67
CA TYR A 44 18.70 -18.97 6.91
C TYR A 44 18.49 -19.93 5.72
N MET A 45 19.51 -20.13 4.88
CA MET A 45 19.40 -20.98 3.68
C MET A 45 19.22 -22.48 3.99
N ASN A 46 19.53 -22.93 5.20
CA ASN A 46 19.47 -24.34 5.57
C ASN A 46 18.36 -24.68 6.55
N ASN A 47 17.73 -23.69 7.19
CA ASN A 47 16.65 -23.88 8.14
C ASN A 47 15.36 -23.27 7.60
N LYS A 48 14.61 -24.06 6.83
CA LYS A 48 13.36 -23.62 6.18
C LYS A 48 12.34 -23.06 7.17
N GLY A 49 12.23 -23.65 8.37
CA GLY A 49 11.31 -23.17 9.39
C GLY A 49 11.68 -21.80 9.93
N MET A 50 12.98 -21.54 10.14
CA MET A 50 13.46 -20.23 10.53
C MET A 50 13.33 -19.20 9.39
N ALA A 51 13.72 -19.55 8.16
CA ALA A 51 13.56 -18.66 7.01
C ALA A 51 12.10 -18.24 6.77
N GLN A 52 11.17 -19.20 6.88
CA GLN A 52 9.73 -18.92 6.79
C GLN A 52 9.26 -17.96 7.88
N GLN A 53 9.73 -18.12 9.12
CA GLN A 53 9.38 -17.21 10.22
C GLN A 53 9.98 -15.82 10.02
N VAL A 54 11.24 -15.72 9.61
CA VAL A 54 11.90 -14.45 9.30
C VAL A 54 11.12 -13.69 8.21
N ASN A 55 10.80 -14.35 7.10
CA ASN A 55 10.04 -13.72 6.03
C ASN A 55 8.60 -13.40 6.44
N HIS A 56 7.95 -14.25 7.24
CA HIS A 56 6.62 -13.97 7.78
C HIS A 56 6.62 -12.72 8.65
N ASP A 57 7.59 -12.60 9.58
CA ASP A 57 7.72 -11.44 10.45
C ASP A 57 7.97 -10.17 9.63
N LEU A 58 8.86 -10.23 8.64
CA LEU A 58 9.13 -9.11 7.73
C LEU A 58 7.89 -8.70 6.92
N GLU A 59 7.06 -9.63 6.48
CA GLU A 59 5.79 -9.29 5.81
C GLU A 59 4.76 -8.69 6.79
N ASP A 60 4.68 -9.22 8.02
CA ASP A 60 3.78 -8.72 9.05
C ASP A 60 4.14 -7.30 9.48
N THR A 61 5.43 -6.97 9.55
CA THR A 61 5.93 -5.65 9.96
C THR A 61 6.22 -4.71 8.79
N ARG A 62 5.83 -5.08 7.57
CA ARG A 62 6.07 -4.28 6.35
C ARG A 62 7.56 -3.95 6.12
N GLY A 63 8.43 -4.87 6.52
CA GLY A 63 9.87 -4.77 6.42
C GLY A 63 10.54 -4.02 7.58
N ASN A 64 9.77 -3.54 8.57
CA ASN A 64 10.31 -2.90 9.76
C ASN A 64 10.87 -3.95 10.73
N ILE A 65 12.03 -3.65 11.33
CA ILE A 65 12.68 -4.55 12.30
C ILE A 65 12.51 -3.92 13.68
N ASN A 66 11.52 -4.41 14.42
CA ASN A 66 11.25 -3.92 15.77
C ASN A 66 12.31 -4.40 16.76
N GLU A 67 12.51 -3.66 17.86
CA GLU A 67 13.50 -3.99 18.90
C GLU A 67 13.24 -5.35 19.57
N ASP A 68 11.99 -5.77 19.67
CA ASP A 68 11.54 -7.02 20.26
C ASP A 68 11.52 -8.20 19.28
N ASN A 69 11.87 -7.98 18.01
CA ASN A 69 11.91 -9.04 17.01
C ASN A 69 13.00 -10.07 17.36
N LYS A 70 12.59 -11.32 17.58
CA LYS A 70 13.47 -12.46 17.92
C LYS A 70 14.61 -12.65 16.91
N TYR A 71 14.35 -12.34 15.65
CA TYR A 71 15.29 -12.49 14.54
C TYR A 71 15.98 -11.18 14.14
N LYS A 72 15.85 -10.09 14.91
CA LYS A 72 16.47 -8.79 14.61
C LYS A 72 17.95 -8.91 14.27
N GLU A 73 18.73 -9.57 15.13
CA GLU A 73 20.17 -9.71 14.93
C GLU A 73 20.50 -10.52 13.66
N THR A 74 19.76 -11.60 13.40
CA THR A 74 19.87 -12.42 12.19
C THR A 74 19.57 -11.58 10.94
N ILE A 75 18.46 -10.84 10.93
CA ILE A 75 18.05 -9.98 9.81
C ILE A 75 19.11 -8.91 9.55
N GLU A 76 19.57 -8.19 10.57
CA GLU A 76 20.58 -7.14 10.41
C GLU A 76 21.91 -7.65 9.84
N LYS A 77 22.32 -8.86 10.22
CA LYS A 77 23.54 -9.49 9.71
C LYS A 77 23.37 -9.96 8.26
N ILE A 78 22.21 -10.52 7.91
CA ILE A 78 21.93 -10.90 6.51
C ILE A 78 21.87 -9.64 5.64
N ASP A 79 21.14 -8.59 6.05
CA ASP A 79 21.10 -7.28 5.39
C ASP A 79 22.52 -6.73 5.16
N LYS A 80 23.36 -6.69 6.21
CA LYS A 80 24.76 -6.22 6.11
C LYS A 80 25.59 -7.07 5.16
N GLY A 81 25.39 -8.39 5.17
CA GLY A 81 26.09 -9.31 4.28
C GLY A 81 25.73 -9.11 2.81
N LEU A 82 24.42 -9.04 2.49
CA LEU A 82 23.93 -8.88 1.12
C LEU A 82 24.21 -7.49 0.55
N LYS A 83 24.19 -6.43 1.38
CA LYS A 83 24.54 -5.06 0.96
C LYS A 83 25.98 -4.87 0.48
N LYS A 84 26.88 -5.82 0.77
CA LYS A 84 28.29 -5.78 0.34
C LYS A 84 28.51 -6.23 -1.10
N GLU A 85 27.49 -6.76 -1.78
CA GLU A 85 27.59 -7.24 -3.15
C GLU A 85 26.41 -6.76 -3.98
N LYS A 86 26.65 -6.57 -5.28
CA LYS A 86 25.63 -6.18 -6.26
C LYS A 86 25.84 -6.96 -7.54
N THR A 87 24.76 -7.27 -8.23
CA THR A 87 24.83 -7.74 -9.62
C THR A 87 25.58 -6.71 -10.47
N ASP A 88 26.54 -7.14 -11.27
CA ASP A 88 27.32 -6.26 -12.18
C ASP A 88 26.71 -6.17 -13.58
N GLN A 89 25.77 -7.06 -13.87
CA GLN A 89 25.09 -7.19 -15.13
C GLN A 89 23.65 -7.64 -14.89
N LEU A 90 22.85 -7.50 -15.93
CA LEU A 90 21.52 -8.07 -15.96
C LEU A 90 21.62 -9.61 -15.95
N MET A 91 20.79 -10.25 -15.14
CA MET A 91 20.76 -11.70 -15.06
C MET A 91 19.34 -12.24 -14.86
N TYR A 92 19.17 -13.53 -15.12
CA TYR A 92 17.96 -14.26 -14.77
C TYR A 92 18.23 -15.17 -13.58
N VAL A 93 17.32 -15.15 -12.62
CA VAL A 93 17.21 -16.15 -11.56
C VAL A 93 15.84 -16.81 -11.63
N TYR A 94 15.70 -17.95 -10.97
CA TYR A 94 14.52 -18.79 -11.10
C TYR A 94 13.97 -19.16 -9.75
N GLN A 95 12.65 -19.15 -9.62
CA GLN A 95 11.96 -19.57 -8.41
C GLN A 95 10.86 -20.56 -8.76
N ARG A 96 10.63 -21.52 -7.88
CA ARG A 96 9.48 -22.42 -7.97
C ARG A 96 8.58 -22.14 -6.78
N VAL A 97 7.37 -21.71 -7.06
CA VAL A 97 6.42 -21.24 -6.05
C VAL A 97 5.07 -21.93 -6.21
N SER A 98 4.33 -22.10 -5.10
CA SER A 98 2.96 -22.60 -5.12
C SER A 98 1.98 -21.49 -5.44
N GLU A 99 0.72 -21.86 -5.64
CA GLU A 99 -0.42 -20.95 -5.79
C GLU A 99 -0.52 -19.95 -4.62
N GLN A 100 -0.12 -20.36 -3.42
CA GLN A 100 -0.17 -19.53 -2.21
C GLN A 100 0.72 -18.28 -2.29
N PHE A 101 1.78 -18.31 -3.10
CA PHE A 101 2.63 -17.14 -3.35
C PHE A 101 1.83 -15.95 -3.91
N PHE A 102 0.77 -16.27 -4.66
CA PHE A 102 -0.17 -15.33 -5.27
C PHE A 102 -1.47 -15.16 -4.45
N GLY A 103 -1.51 -15.67 -3.22
CA GLY A 103 -2.71 -15.65 -2.37
C GLY A 103 -3.81 -16.62 -2.81
N LEU A 104 -3.50 -17.60 -3.67
CA LEU A 104 -4.44 -18.60 -4.15
C LEU A 104 -4.37 -19.88 -3.30
N THR A 105 -5.47 -20.66 -3.29
CA THR A 105 -5.51 -21.97 -2.63
C THR A 105 -4.54 -22.94 -3.28
N GLU A 106 -3.83 -23.73 -2.47
CA GLU A 106 -2.90 -24.75 -2.96
C GLU A 106 -3.61 -25.73 -3.91
N GLY A 107 -3.01 -25.97 -5.07
CA GLY A 107 -3.56 -26.85 -6.10
C GLY A 107 -4.68 -26.24 -6.95
N ALA A 108 -5.09 -24.98 -6.73
CA ALA A 108 -6.14 -24.33 -7.51
C ALA A 108 -5.86 -24.30 -9.03
N LEU A 109 -4.59 -24.24 -9.43
CA LEU A 109 -4.20 -24.17 -10.85
C LEU A 109 -4.01 -25.55 -11.50
N ARG A 110 -4.21 -26.66 -10.76
CA ARG A 110 -3.76 -27.99 -11.18
C ARG A 110 -4.88 -29.03 -11.22
N THR A 111 -4.81 -29.92 -12.20
CA THR A 111 -5.61 -31.14 -12.31
C THR A 111 -4.68 -32.33 -12.57
N GLY A 112 -4.21 -32.97 -11.48
CA GLY A 112 -3.20 -34.02 -11.56
C GLY A 112 -1.88 -33.51 -12.14
N ILE A 113 -1.40 -34.11 -13.23
CA ILE A 113 -0.16 -33.68 -13.91
C ILE A 113 -0.35 -32.46 -14.81
N ASN A 114 -1.60 -32.07 -15.10
CA ASN A 114 -1.94 -30.99 -16.03
C ASN A 114 -2.31 -29.70 -15.29
N ILE A 115 -2.16 -28.56 -15.97
CA ILE A 115 -2.66 -27.26 -15.52
C ILE A 115 -4.11 -27.08 -15.97
N ASN A 116 -4.98 -26.61 -15.07
CA ASN A 116 -6.35 -26.25 -15.47
C ASN A 116 -6.30 -25.01 -16.37
N ARG A 117 -6.81 -25.13 -17.60
CA ARG A 117 -6.75 -24.07 -18.62
C ARG A 117 -7.64 -22.87 -18.30
N GLU A 118 -8.78 -23.10 -17.68
CA GLU A 118 -9.72 -22.04 -17.28
C GLU A 118 -9.11 -21.22 -16.15
N GLU A 119 -8.66 -21.90 -15.09
CA GLU A 119 -7.98 -21.27 -13.95
C GLU A 119 -6.69 -20.54 -14.38
N PHE A 120 -5.96 -21.11 -15.34
CA PHE A 120 -4.81 -20.41 -15.95
C PHE A 120 -5.24 -19.14 -16.70
N GLY A 121 -6.39 -19.14 -17.39
CA GLY A 121 -6.95 -17.95 -18.01
C GLY A 121 -7.27 -16.85 -17.00
N VAL A 122 -7.90 -17.24 -15.87
CA VAL A 122 -8.17 -16.33 -14.74
C VAL A 122 -6.88 -15.80 -14.14
N PHE A 123 -5.89 -16.66 -13.92
CA PHE A 123 -4.56 -16.28 -13.43
C PHE A 123 -3.90 -15.24 -14.35
N LYS A 124 -3.89 -15.47 -15.67
CA LYS A 124 -3.34 -14.52 -16.64
C LYS A 124 -4.04 -13.17 -16.59
N LYS A 125 -5.38 -13.16 -16.50
CA LYS A 125 -6.14 -11.92 -16.40
C LYS A 125 -5.74 -11.14 -15.15
N ASN A 126 -5.76 -11.81 -14.00
CA ASN A 126 -5.57 -11.17 -12.71
C ASN A 126 -4.15 -10.69 -12.48
N PHE A 127 -3.12 -11.45 -12.88
CA PHE A 127 -1.73 -11.12 -12.56
C PHE A 127 -0.91 -10.56 -13.72
N ILE A 128 -1.23 -10.93 -14.96
CA ILE A 128 -0.42 -10.55 -16.13
C ILE A 128 -1.06 -9.37 -16.86
N GLN A 129 -2.32 -9.49 -17.26
CA GLN A 129 -3.01 -8.46 -18.05
C GLN A 129 -3.24 -7.18 -17.26
N ASN A 130 -3.56 -7.31 -15.97
CA ASN A 130 -3.69 -6.19 -15.04
C ASN A 130 -2.32 -5.65 -14.55
N GLN A 131 -1.20 -6.15 -15.11
CA GLN A 131 0.17 -5.74 -14.80
C GLN A 131 0.49 -5.72 -13.30
N VAL A 132 -0.02 -6.72 -12.57
CA VAL A 132 0.12 -6.76 -11.12
C VAL A 132 1.58 -6.85 -10.71
N PHE A 133 1.91 -6.14 -9.64
CA PHE A 133 3.16 -6.32 -8.93
C PHE A 133 2.93 -6.65 -7.47
N LEU A 134 3.82 -7.46 -6.92
CA LEU A 134 3.89 -7.76 -5.49
C LEU A 134 5.13 -7.11 -4.89
N LYS A 135 5.07 -6.76 -3.60
CA LYS A 135 6.26 -6.39 -2.83
C LYS A 135 6.67 -7.56 -1.94
N GLU A 136 7.94 -7.92 -1.97
CA GLU A 136 8.53 -8.92 -1.07
C GLU A 136 9.31 -8.16 0.02
N ASN A 137 8.72 -8.03 1.21
CA ASN A 137 9.39 -7.46 2.37
C ASN A 137 10.43 -8.42 2.98
N GLY A 138 10.29 -9.72 2.69
CA GLY A 138 11.27 -10.78 3.00
C GLY A 138 12.37 -10.94 1.94
N TYR A 139 13.30 -11.86 2.18
CA TYR A 139 14.36 -12.21 1.23
C TYR A 139 13.82 -13.14 0.13
N ILE A 140 14.30 -12.96 -1.10
CA ILE A 140 13.92 -13.82 -2.23
C ILE A 140 14.97 -14.91 -2.43
N GLU A 141 14.61 -16.13 -2.05
CA GLU A 141 15.36 -17.34 -2.37
C GLU A 141 15.15 -17.72 -3.84
N ALA A 142 16.24 -17.87 -4.58
CA ALA A 142 16.21 -18.19 -5.99
C ALA A 142 17.29 -19.19 -6.40
N SER A 143 17.16 -19.71 -7.60
CA SER A 143 18.12 -20.58 -8.28
C SER A 143 18.76 -19.81 -9.44
N LEU A 144 20.05 -20.01 -9.69
CA LEU A 144 20.69 -19.49 -10.90
C LEU A 144 20.31 -20.28 -12.16
N SER A 145 19.90 -21.54 -12.04
CA SER A 145 19.63 -22.41 -13.21
C SER A 145 18.18 -22.87 -13.35
N GLY A 146 17.39 -22.80 -12.27
CA GLY A 146 16.00 -23.29 -12.24
C GLY A 146 15.85 -24.81 -12.30
N GLU A 147 16.97 -25.55 -12.29
CA GLU A 147 16.97 -27.00 -12.27
C GLU A 147 16.56 -27.55 -10.91
N SER A 148 15.64 -28.51 -10.93
CA SER A 148 15.25 -29.28 -9.75
C SER A 148 15.62 -30.74 -9.93
N SER A 149 16.19 -31.34 -8.88
CA SER A 149 16.45 -32.77 -8.80
C SER A 149 15.16 -33.60 -8.72
N ASN A 150 14.05 -33.02 -8.24
CA ASN A 150 12.77 -33.70 -8.05
C ASN A 150 11.58 -32.88 -8.57
N LEU A 151 11.50 -32.72 -9.90
CA LEU A 151 10.39 -32.03 -10.58
C LEU A 151 9.00 -32.52 -10.13
N ALA A 152 8.84 -33.81 -9.77
CA ALA A 152 7.55 -34.34 -9.35
C ALA A 152 6.99 -33.64 -8.10
N GLN A 153 7.87 -33.24 -7.17
CA GLN A 153 7.52 -32.52 -5.94
C GLN A 153 7.49 -31.00 -6.09
N GLU A 154 7.99 -30.47 -7.22
CA GLU A 154 7.98 -29.03 -7.45
C GLU A 154 6.55 -28.48 -7.62
N PRO A 155 6.32 -27.25 -7.12
CA PRO A 155 5.04 -26.59 -7.22
C PRO A 155 4.72 -26.20 -8.68
N SER A 156 3.49 -25.75 -8.91
CA SER A 156 2.95 -25.54 -10.26
C SER A 156 3.53 -24.35 -11.02
N ILE A 157 4.14 -23.40 -10.33
CA ILE A 157 4.61 -22.16 -10.93
C ILE A 157 6.14 -22.16 -10.97
N TYR A 158 6.69 -21.89 -12.15
CA TYR A 158 8.11 -21.77 -12.41
C TYR A 158 8.39 -20.36 -12.93
N MET A 159 8.90 -19.51 -12.07
CA MET A 159 9.16 -18.11 -12.35
C MET A 159 10.59 -17.93 -12.87
N LYS A 160 10.72 -17.23 -14.00
CA LYS A 160 11.97 -16.68 -14.53
C LYS A 160 11.98 -15.18 -14.23
N LEU A 161 12.83 -14.79 -13.29
CA LEU A 161 12.91 -13.44 -12.74
C LEU A 161 14.09 -12.70 -13.35
N LYS A 162 13.81 -11.60 -14.04
CA LYS A 162 14.80 -10.67 -14.58
C LYS A 162 15.29 -9.74 -13.48
N VAL A 163 16.56 -9.86 -13.13
CA VAL A 163 17.24 -9.05 -12.10
C VAL A 163 18.13 -8.01 -12.80
N PRO A 164 17.93 -6.70 -12.56
CA PRO A 164 18.77 -5.67 -13.15
C PRO A 164 20.18 -5.68 -12.55
N ALA A 165 21.12 -5.01 -13.24
CA ALA A 165 22.42 -4.71 -12.65
C ALA A 165 22.25 -3.75 -11.46
N GLY A 166 23.11 -3.86 -10.46
CA GLY A 166 23.09 -3.04 -9.25
C GLY A 166 22.20 -3.57 -8.12
N THR A 167 21.53 -4.71 -8.31
CA THR A 167 20.68 -5.36 -7.30
C THR A 167 21.53 -6.06 -6.25
N HIS A 168 21.17 -5.90 -4.97
CA HIS A 168 21.83 -6.58 -3.88
C HIS A 168 21.43 -8.05 -3.80
N GLY A 169 22.43 -8.91 -3.68
CA GLY A 169 22.24 -10.36 -3.61
C GLY A 169 23.56 -11.10 -3.75
N GLY A 170 23.53 -12.41 -3.50
CA GLY A 170 24.74 -13.22 -3.53
C GLY A 170 24.49 -14.70 -3.77
N TYR A 171 25.51 -15.36 -4.31
CA TYR A 171 25.50 -16.80 -4.53
C TYR A 171 25.69 -17.56 -3.22
N THR A 172 24.70 -18.35 -2.84
CA THR A 172 24.66 -19.10 -1.57
C THR A 172 24.94 -20.58 -1.74
N GLY A 173 25.17 -21.07 -2.96
CA GLY A 173 25.41 -22.50 -3.24
C GLY A 173 26.58 -23.12 -2.44
N GLY A 174 27.57 -22.31 -2.04
CA GLY A 174 28.67 -22.75 -1.16
C GLY A 174 28.32 -22.87 0.33
N PHE A 175 27.15 -22.38 0.74
CA PHE A 175 26.67 -22.42 2.13
C PHE A 175 25.69 -23.57 2.40
N GLN A 176 25.18 -24.22 1.35
CA GLN A 176 24.07 -25.15 1.47
C GLN A 176 24.49 -26.53 1.99
N GLY A 177 23.72 -27.06 2.94
CA GLY A 177 23.72 -28.46 3.34
C GLY A 177 22.75 -29.29 2.48
N SER A 178 22.44 -30.51 2.92
CA SER A 178 21.60 -31.47 2.19
C SER A 178 20.14 -31.03 1.99
N GLU A 179 19.64 -30.04 2.73
CA GLU A 179 18.23 -29.60 2.70
C GLU A 179 17.95 -28.39 1.78
N GLY A 180 18.99 -27.65 1.34
CA GLY A 180 18.88 -26.40 0.57
C GLY A 180 19.00 -26.53 -0.96
N GLY A 181 19.13 -27.74 -1.50
CA GLY A 181 19.75 -28.02 -2.81
C GLY A 181 19.09 -27.49 -4.11
N THR A 182 18.05 -26.63 -4.05
CA THR A 182 17.39 -26.03 -5.22
C THR A 182 17.58 -24.51 -5.34
N HIS A 183 17.84 -23.78 -4.25
CA HIS A 183 17.96 -22.31 -4.27
C HIS A 183 19.39 -21.88 -3.94
N ASP A 184 20.25 -21.68 -4.94
CA ASP A 184 21.66 -21.34 -4.74
C ASP A 184 21.96 -19.83 -4.82
N TYR A 185 20.93 -18.99 -4.75
CA TYR A 185 21.04 -17.55 -4.80
C TYR A 185 20.06 -16.87 -3.83
N LEU A 186 20.50 -15.79 -3.18
CA LEU A 186 19.68 -15.01 -2.26
C LEU A 186 19.72 -13.55 -2.67
N LEU A 187 18.55 -12.97 -2.93
CA LEU A 187 18.40 -11.53 -3.14
C LEU A 187 18.08 -10.84 -1.81
N ASP A 188 18.52 -9.59 -1.70
CA ASP A 188 18.13 -8.72 -0.58
C ASP A 188 16.61 -8.51 -0.55
N ARG A 189 16.10 -8.03 0.57
CA ARG A 189 14.67 -7.84 0.81
C ARG A 189 14.15 -6.48 0.33
N GLY A 190 12.83 -6.34 0.26
CA GLY A 190 12.15 -5.07 -0.04
C GLY A 190 12.00 -4.76 -1.53
N TYR A 191 12.19 -5.76 -2.40
CA TYR A 191 12.01 -5.61 -3.85
C TYR A 191 10.58 -5.88 -4.28
N GLY A 192 10.22 -5.35 -5.45
CA GLY A 192 8.97 -5.68 -6.12
C GLY A 192 9.14 -6.76 -7.18
N LEU A 193 8.06 -7.45 -7.52
CA LEU A 193 7.99 -8.44 -8.58
C LEU A 193 6.83 -8.07 -9.50
N GLN A 194 7.13 -7.65 -10.73
CA GLN A 194 6.12 -7.43 -11.76
C GLN A 194 6.08 -8.62 -12.70
N PHE A 195 4.89 -9.17 -12.94
CA PHE A 195 4.68 -10.28 -13.86
C PHE A 195 4.31 -9.77 -15.25
N THR A 196 4.99 -10.30 -16.28
CA THR A 196 4.95 -9.72 -17.64
C THR A 196 4.42 -10.70 -18.68
N ASP A 197 4.65 -11.99 -18.50
CA ASP A 197 4.04 -13.04 -19.32
C ASP A 197 3.85 -14.32 -18.52
N ALA A 198 2.93 -15.16 -18.96
CA ALA A 198 2.77 -16.51 -18.47
C ALA A 198 2.33 -17.47 -19.58
N LYS A 199 2.92 -18.67 -19.57
CA LYS A 199 2.61 -19.77 -20.49
C LYS A 199 2.69 -21.11 -19.80
N ILE A 200 1.92 -22.08 -20.28
CA ILE A 200 2.02 -23.47 -19.83
C ILE A 200 3.21 -24.12 -20.55
N ILE A 201 4.06 -24.80 -19.79
CA ILE A 201 5.17 -25.61 -20.29
C ILE A 201 5.07 -27.04 -19.77
N THR A 202 5.68 -27.98 -20.47
CA THR A 202 5.77 -29.38 -20.03
C THR A 202 7.23 -29.74 -19.70
N GLN A 203 7.48 -30.23 -18.49
CA GLN A 203 8.78 -30.74 -18.07
C GLN A 203 8.62 -32.18 -17.57
N LYS A 204 9.31 -33.13 -18.21
CA LYS A 204 9.24 -34.58 -17.90
C LYS A 204 7.79 -35.12 -17.77
N GLY A 205 6.89 -34.67 -18.65
CA GLY A 205 5.49 -35.12 -18.70
C GLY A 205 4.55 -34.45 -17.68
N LYS A 206 5.03 -33.53 -16.84
CA LYS A 206 4.20 -32.71 -15.93
C LYS A 206 4.14 -31.27 -16.45
N GLU A 207 2.96 -30.66 -16.36
CA GLU A 207 2.76 -29.28 -16.75
C GLU A 207 3.01 -28.30 -15.59
N TYR A 208 3.56 -27.14 -15.96
CA TYR A 208 3.86 -26.00 -15.10
C TYR A 208 3.45 -24.71 -15.79
N ILE A 209 3.16 -23.69 -14.99
CA ILE A 209 3.02 -22.33 -15.48
C ILE A 209 4.38 -21.66 -15.40
N LYS A 210 5.00 -21.38 -16.55
CA LYS A 210 6.19 -20.54 -16.62
C LYS A 210 5.79 -19.09 -16.62
N ILE A 211 6.30 -18.31 -15.68
CA ILE A 211 6.05 -16.87 -15.55
C ILE A 211 7.35 -16.12 -15.86
N GLU A 212 7.25 -15.08 -16.70
CA GLU A 212 8.32 -14.11 -16.89
C GLU A 212 8.05 -12.91 -15.97
N ALA A 213 9.00 -12.59 -15.10
CA ALA A 213 8.87 -11.50 -14.12
C ALA A 213 10.06 -10.54 -14.19
N LYS A 214 9.85 -9.31 -13.76
CA LYS A 214 10.89 -8.28 -13.56
C LYS A 214 10.96 -7.91 -12.09
N LEU A 215 12.17 -7.87 -11.55
CA LEU A 215 12.43 -7.29 -10.23
C LEU A 215 12.32 -5.76 -10.32
N LEU A 216 11.52 -5.17 -9.43
CA LEU A 216 11.38 -3.73 -9.27
C LEU A 216 12.23 -3.26 -8.09
N THR A 217 12.99 -2.18 -8.28
CA THR A 217 13.71 -1.55 -7.16
C THR A 217 12.75 -0.84 -6.21
N LYS A 218 13.26 -0.42 -5.05
CA LYS A 218 12.48 0.37 -4.10
C LYS A 218 12.00 1.68 -4.74
N GLU A 219 12.86 2.36 -5.49
CA GLU A 219 12.52 3.61 -6.18
C GLU A 219 11.44 3.39 -7.25
N GLU A 220 11.49 2.26 -7.97
CA GLU A 220 10.43 1.92 -8.93
C GLU A 220 9.09 1.59 -8.25
N LEU A 221 9.11 1.01 -7.05
CA LEU A 221 7.93 0.75 -6.24
C LEU A 221 7.33 2.05 -5.69
N ASP A 222 8.16 2.90 -5.08
CA ASP A 222 7.74 4.18 -4.51
C ASP A 222 7.08 5.04 -5.58
N ARG A 223 7.68 5.12 -6.78
CA ARG A 223 7.11 5.82 -7.93
C ARG A 223 5.74 5.28 -8.38
N ARG A 224 5.49 3.96 -8.27
CA ARG A 224 4.17 3.40 -8.61
C ARG A 224 3.10 3.76 -7.59
N VAL A 225 3.47 3.81 -6.32
CA VAL A 225 2.54 4.23 -5.25
C VAL A 225 2.25 5.73 -5.36
N GLU A 226 3.23 6.52 -5.78
CA GLU A 226 3.06 7.93 -6.12
C GLU A 226 2.09 8.10 -7.32
N GLU A 227 2.29 7.36 -8.42
CA GLU A 227 1.35 7.33 -9.56
C GLU A 227 -0.10 7.00 -9.12
N TYR A 228 -0.27 6.08 -8.16
CA TYR A 228 -1.59 5.79 -7.58
C TYR A 228 -2.15 6.94 -6.75
N SER A 229 -1.31 7.66 -6.01
CA SER A 229 -1.73 8.84 -5.26
C SER A 229 -2.18 9.95 -6.21
N GLU A 230 -1.44 10.18 -7.30
CA GLU A 230 -1.82 11.11 -8.37
C GLU A 230 -3.15 10.71 -9.00
N GLU A 231 -3.37 9.42 -9.29
CA GLU A 231 -4.64 8.93 -9.85
C GLU A 231 -5.81 9.20 -8.88
N LEU A 232 -5.65 8.96 -7.57
CA LEU A 232 -6.71 9.24 -6.60
C LEU A 232 -7.05 10.73 -6.49
N ASN A 233 -6.04 11.61 -6.51
CA ASN A 233 -6.28 13.05 -6.51
C ASN A 233 -6.93 13.50 -7.82
N SER A 234 -6.54 12.92 -8.97
CA SER A 234 -7.17 13.20 -10.26
C SER A 234 -8.67 12.85 -10.26
N LEU A 235 -9.06 11.79 -9.53
CA LEU A 235 -10.46 11.43 -9.36
C LEU A 235 -11.26 12.45 -8.54
N LEU A 236 -10.60 13.36 -7.81
CA LEU A 236 -11.20 14.43 -7.02
C LEU A 236 -11.11 15.81 -7.70
N GLU A 237 -10.38 15.97 -8.81
CA GLU A 237 -10.15 17.28 -9.47
C GLU A 237 -11.43 18.01 -9.87
N TYR A 238 -12.49 17.29 -10.25
CA TYR A 238 -13.79 17.90 -10.56
C TYR A 238 -14.55 18.37 -9.32
N ASP A 239 -14.18 17.83 -8.15
CA ASP A 239 -14.86 18.02 -6.88
C ASP A 239 -14.05 18.89 -5.89
N VAL A 240 -12.78 19.17 -6.15
CA VAL A 240 -11.85 19.91 -5.27
C VAL A 240 -10.90 20.75 -6.12
N VAL A 241 -11.10 22.07 -6.14
CA VAL A 241 -10.38 23.01 -7.02
C VAL A 241 -8.90 23.13 -6.64
N THR A 242 -8.58 22.99 -5.36
CA THR A 242 -7.25 23.26 -4.79
C THR A 242 -6.25 22.10 -4.99
N ILE A 243 -6.69 20.98 -5.56
CA ILE A 243 -5.83 19.81 -5.79
C ILE A 243 -4.67 20.11 -6.74
N GLU A 244 -4.86 21.00 -7.71
CA GLU A 244 -3.78 21.42 -8.62
C GLU A 244 -2.64 22.16 -7.88
N GLU A 245 -2.93 22.75 -6.71
CA GLU A 245 -1.96 23.48 -5.90
C GLU A 245 -1.27 22.58 -4.86
N HIS A 246 -1.99 21.59 -4.33
CA HIS A 246 -1.49 20.66 -3.33
C HIS A 246 -2.33 19.37 -3.28
N PRO A 247 -1.71 18.18 -3.24
CA PRO A 247 -2.45 16.92 -3.15
C PRO A 247 -3.21 16.83 -1.83
N LEU A 248 -4.48 16.43 -1.89
CA LEU A 248 -5.30 16.20 -0.69
C LEU A 248 -5.04 14.83 -0.09
N VAL A 249 -4.77 13.84 -0.94
CA VAL A 249 -4.58 12.42 -0.56
C VAL A 249 -3.19 11.94 -0.94
N ASN A 250 -2.56 11.14 -0.09
CA ASN A 250 -1.33 10.44 -0.40
C ASN A 250 -1.35 9.00 0.11
N LEU A 251 -0.80 8.07 -0.67
CA LEU A 251 -0.74 6.65 -0.34
C LEU A 251 0.65 6.29 0.20
N LYS A 252 0.71 5.57 1.32
CA LYS A 252 1.95 5.00 1.87
C LYS A 252 1.80 3.49 1.98
N PHE A 253 2.03 2.79 0.86
CA PHE A 253 1.90 1.33 0.78
C PHE A 253 3.23 0.62 0.93
N ASN A 254 3.30 -0.26 1.92
CA ASN A 254 4.44 -1.11 2.20
C ASN A 254 4.09 -2.60 2.27
N GLY A 255 2.81 -2.96 2.13
CA GLY A 255 2.32 -4.33 2.08
C GLY A 255 2.63 -5.03 0.76
N ARG A 256 2.43 -6.36 0.79
CA ARG A 256 2.70 -7.27 -0.33
C ARG A 256 1.82 -7.01 -1.56
N TYR A 257 0.59 -6.50 -1.38
CA TYR A 257 -0.40 -6.32 -2.44
C TYR A 257 -0.81 -4.85 -2.66
N PRO A 258 0.09 -3.96 -3.15
CA PRO A 258 -0.21 -2.53 -3.30
C PRO A 258 -1.43 -2.24 -4.20
N ILE A 259 -1.66 -3.04 -5.24
CA ILE A 259 -2.82 -2.87 -6.13
C ILE A 259 -4.14 -3.15 -5.41
N GLU A 260 -4.18 -4.16 -4.53
CA GLU A 260 -5.39 -4.42 -3.73
C GLU A 260 -5.65 -3.26 -2.76
N SER A 261 -4.60 -2.75 -2.13
CA SER A 261 -4.66 -1.56 -1.27
C SER A 261 -5.15 -0.33 -2.04
N PHE A 262 -4.68 -0.15 -3.27
CA PHE A 262 -5.12 0.92 -4.16
C PHE A 262 -6.61 0.82 -4.51
N GLU A 263 -7.07 -0.36 -4.93
CA GLU A 263 -8.50 -0.58 -5.25
C GLU A 263 -9.41 -0.36 -4.02
N LYS A 264 -8.96 -0.74 -2.82
CA LYS A 264 -9.67 -0.40 -1.57
C LYS A 264 -9.72 1.11 -1.32
N SER A 265 -8.64 1.82 -1.61
CA SER A 265 -8.54 3.27 -1.42
C SER A 265 -9.50 4.05 -2.32
N LYS A 266 -9.85 3.53 -3.50
CA LYS A 266 -10.88 4.13 -4.37
C LYS A 266 -12.24 4.27 -3.65
N SER A 267 -12.59 3.35 -2.76
CA SER A 267 -13.83 3.45 -1.97
C SER A 267 -13.83 4.63 -0.99
N ILE A 268 -12.65 5.01 -0.48
CA ILE A 268 -12.49 6.21 0.36
C ILE A 268 -12.75 7.46 -0.50
N ILE A 269 -12.14 7.51 -1.69
CA ILE A 269 -12.35 8.63 -2.62
C ILE A 269 -13.82 8.79 -3.01
N GLU A 270 -14.51 7.69 -3.32
CA GLU A 270 -15.95 7.73 -3.65
C GLU A 270 -16.82 8.21 -2.49
N ALA A 271 -16.41 7.95 -1.24
CA ALA A 271 -17.07 8.50 -0.07
C ALA A 271 -16.76 9.99 0.12
N MET A 272 -15.50 10.40 -0.07
CA MET A 272 -15.08 11.81 0.01
C MET A 272 -15.83 12.70 -0.98
N LYS A 273 -16.15 12.21 -2.19
CA LYS A 273 -16.98 12.93 -3.18
C LYS A 273 -18.39 13.29 -2.70
N LYS A 274 -18.84 12.76 -1.56
CA LYS A 274 -20.11 13.15 -0.93
C LYS A 274 -19.97 14.35 -0.01
N VAL A 275 -18.76 14.64 0.46
CA VAL A 275 -18.45 15.82 1.26
C VAL A 275 -18.50 17.06 0.35
N PRO A 276 -19.08 18.19 0.80
CA PRO A 276 -19.09 19.42 0.02
C PRO A 276 -17.68 19.86 -0.39
N THR A 277 -17.53 20.22 -1.67
CA THR A 277 -16.29 20.73 -2.26
C THR A 277 -15.62 21.81 -1.42
N ASP A 278 -16.39 22.82 -0.98
CA ASP A 278 -15.87 23.93 -0.18
C ASP A 278 -15.18 23.44 1.11
N PHE A 279 -15.64 22.34 1.71
CA PHE A 279 -15.03 21.81 2.94
C PHE A 279 -13.67 21.16 2.63
N LEU A 280 -13.60 20.36 1.56
CA LEU A 280 -12.36 19.70 1.15
C LEU A 280 -11.33 20.72 0.64
N ASP A 281 -11.77 21.75 -0.09
CA ASP A 281 -10.90 22.83 -0.57
C ASP A 281 -10.32 23.63 0.59
N LEU A 282 -11.16 24.02 1.56
CA LEU A 282 -10.69 24.72 2.74
C LEU A 282 -9.76 23.85 3.59
N LEU A 283 -10.06 22.56 3.75
CA LEU A 283 -9.19 21.63 4.46
C LEU A 283 -7.81 21.54 3.78
N ASN A 284 -7.78 21.38 2.46
CA ASN A 284 -6.54 21.30 1.70
C ASN A 284 -5.72 22.58 1.82
N LEU A 285 -6.34 23.75 1.61
CA LEU A 285 -5.68 25.06 1.75
C LEU A 285 -5.12 25.29 3.16
N ARG A 286 -5.87 24.92 4.20
CA ARG A 286 -5.37 25.03 5.58
C ARG A 286 -4.22 24.07 5.87
N SER A 287 -4.27 22.87 5.30
CA SER A 287 -3.18 21.89 5.43
C SER A 287 -1.89 22.39 4.78
N MET A 288 -1.97 23.05 3.62
CA MET A 288 -0.82 23.61 2.90
C MET A 288 -0.03 24.64 3.72
N ASP A 289 -0.72 25.41 4.57
CA ASP A 289 -0.09 26.40 5.45
C ASP A 289 0.73 25.73 6.58
N LEU A 290 0.50 24.44 6.84
CA LEU A 290 1.03 23.69 7.99
C LEU A 290 2.07 22.64 7.59
N THR A 291 1.91 22.01 6.43
CA THR A 291 2.74 20.89 5.99
C THR A 291 2.83 20.81 4.46
N GLU A 292 3.94 20.26 3.96
CA GLU A 292 4.12 19.93 2.52
C GLU A 292 3.51 18.55 2.16
N GLU A 293 3.15 17.75 3.17
CA GLU A 293 2.46 16.47 2.96
C GLU A 293 0.96 16.67 2.76
N ALA A 294 0.36 15.84 1.90
CA ALA A 294 -1.09 15.74 1.76
C ALA A 294 -1.78 15.55 3.12
N ASN A 295 -2.95 16.18 3.30
CA ASN A 295 -3.66 16.12 4.58
C ASN A 295 -4.07 14.67 4.93
N ILE A 296 -4.52 13.90 3.94
CA ILE A 296 -5.05 12.56 4.12
C ILE A 296 -4.00 11.53 3.68
N GLN A 297 -3.53 10.73 4.62
CA GLN A 297 -2.55 9.67 4.43
C GLN A 297 -3.23 8.30 4.54
N ILE A 298 -3.37 7.60 3.42
CA ILE A 298 -3.92 6.24 3.41
C ILE A 298 -2.76 5.24 3.44
N ILE A 299 -2.76 4.37 4.43
CA ILE A 299 -1.67 3.42 4.69
C ILE A 299 -2.19 1.99 4.66
N ASP A 300 -1.34 1.02 4.27
CA ASP A 300 -1.67 -0.42 4.30
C ASP A 300 -1.00 -1.17 5.48
N ASP A 301 -0.69 -0.40 6.53
CA ASP A 301 -0.13 -0.86 7.79
C ASP A 301 -0.89 -0.29 8.99
N TYR A 302 -0.46 -0.64 10.21
CA TYR A 302 -1.02 -0.13 11.45
C TYR A 302 -0.51 1.27 11.79
N ILE A 303 -1.40 2.16 12.23
CA ILE A 303 -1.03 3.52 12.68
C ILE A 303 -0.27 3.36 13.99
N ASN A 304 1.01 3.77 14.01
CA ASN A 304 1.91 3.62 15.16
C ASN A 304 1.98 2.20 15.75
N GLY A 305 1.71 1.17 14.94
CA GLY A 305 1.69 -0.23 15.37
C GLY A 305 0.40 -0.67 16.10
N ASP A 306 -0.59 0.20 16.25
CA ASP A 306 -1.86 -0.15 16.89
C ASP A 306 -2.77 -0.93 15.91
N LYS A 307 -3.10 -2.17 16.27
CA LYS A 307 -3.92 -3.08 15.45
C LYS A 307 -5.41 -2.76 15.46
N THR A 308 -5.84 -1.90 16.37
CA THR A 308 -7.24 -1.52 16.60
C THR A 308 -7.57 -0.15 16.02
N LEU A 309 -6.55 0.69 15.81
CA LEU A 309 -6.70 2.05 15.33
C LEU A 309 -6.86 2.09 13.80
N GLY A 310 -8.11 2.21 13.34
CA GLY A 310 -8.45 2.29 11.92
C GLY A 310 -8.18 3.65 11.29
N GLY A 311 -8.27 4.72 12.06
CA GLY A 311 -8.07 6.10 11.62
C GLY A 311 -7.50 6.96 12.76
N LEU A 312 -6.88 8.09 12.40
CA LEU A 312 -6.38 9.07 13.36
C LEU A 312 -6.22 10.45 12.71
N HIS A 313 -6.93 11.45 13.20
CA HIS A 313 -6.60 12.85 12.97
C HIS A 313 -5.67 13.41 14.06
N LEU A 314 -4.60 14.10 13.67
CA LEU A 314 -3.68 14.74 14.62
C LEU A 314 -4.14 16.16 14.96
N GLY A 315 -4.73 16.41 16.13
CA GLY A 315 -5.14 17.77 16.53
C GLY A 315 -4.02 18.77 16.84
N SER A 316 -2.76 18.49 16.46
CA SER A 316 -1.64 19.42 16.62
C SER A 316 -0.53 19.14 15.61
N GLY A 317 0.29 20.16 15.34
CA GLY A 317 1.45 20.04 14.46
C GLY A 317 1.05 20.11 12.99
N SER A 318 1.13 18.98 12.27
CA SER A 318 0.82 18.93 10.83
C SER A 318 -0.67 18.82 10.53
N HIS A 319 -1.50 18.50 11.52
CA HIS A 319 -2.94 18.26 11.34
C HIS A 319 -3.27 17.18 10.29
N THR A 320 -2.39 16.20 10.17
CA THR A 320 -2.53 15.09 9.21
C THR A 320 -3.54 14.07 9.70
N THR A 321 -4.35 13.58 8.76
CA THR A 321 -5.32 12.51 8.94
C THR A 321 -4.78 11.21 8.37
N TYR A 322 -4.78 10.14 9.15
CA TYR A 322 -4.34 8.81 8.75
C TYR A 322 -5.53 7.85 8.65
N VAL A 323 -5.52 6.99 7.63
CA VAL A 323 -6.48 5.89 7.49
C VAL A 323 -5.73 4.59 7.21
N SER A 324 -5.87 3.60 8.10
CA SER A 324 -5.28 2.27 7.95
C SER A 324 -6.23 1.33 7.22
N LEU A 325 -5.87 0.93 6.01
CA LEU A 325 -6.58 -0.13 5.27
C LEU A 325 -6.47 -1.50 5.93
N ARG A 326 -5.52 -1.67 6.86
CA ARG A 326 -5.25 -2.92 7.55
C ARG A 326 -6.09 -3.09 8.81
N ALA A 327 -6.29 -2.01 9.58
CA ALA A 327 -7.08 -2.02 10.80
C ALA A 327 -8.55 -1.65 10.57
N ALA A 328 -8.84 -0.74 9.63
CA ALA A 328 -10.19 -0.28 9.39
C ALA A 328 -11.08 -1.39 8.83
N LYS A 329 -12.16 -1.71 9.55
CA LYS A 329 -13.20 -2.64 9.06
C LYS A 329 -13.96 -2.07 7.86
N ASN A 330 -14.17 -0.76 7.86
CA ASN A 330 -14.79 -0.01 6.78
C ASN A 330 -13.96 1.25 6.49
N PRO A 331 -12.94 1.15 5.61
CA PRO A 331 -12.03 2.25 5.36
C PRO A 331 -12.71 3.54 4.91
N ALA A 332 -13.78 3.45 4.11
CA ALA A 332 -14.53 4.62 3.64
C ALA A 332 -15.27 5.34 4.78
N PHE A 333 -15.92 4.59 5.67
CA PHE A 333 -16.57 5.19 6.84
C PHE A 333 -15.55 5.79 7.80
N THR A 334 -14.48 5.05 8.10
CA THR A 334 -13.38 5.54 8.93
C THR A 334 -12.76 6.82 8.37
N ALA A 335 -12.52 6.89 7.06
CA ALA A 335 -12.01 8.11 6.44
C ALA A 335 -12.95 9.30 6.62
N LEU A 336 -14.27 9.12 6.43
CA LEU A 336 -15.23 10.20 6.65
C LEU A 336 -15.27 10.64 8.12
N HIS A 337 -15.15 9.69 9.06
CA HIS A 337 -15.07 9.98 10.50
C HIS A 337 -13.85 10.88 10.79
N GLU A 338 -12.66 10.49 10.33
CA GLU A 338 -11.45 11.30 10.56
C GLU A 338 -11.46 12.64 9.82
N ILE A 339 -12.09 12.71 8.63
CA ILE A 339 -12.33 13.99 7.94
C ILE A 339 -13.26 14.88 8.77
N GLY A 340 -14.25 14.30 9.45
CA GLY A 340 -15.09 15.01 10.42
C GLY A 340 -14.25 15.68 11.50
N HIS A 341 -13.35 14.94 12.14
CA HIS A 341 -12.39 15.49 13.11
C HIS A 341 -11.52 16.60 12.51
N ALA A 342 -10.98 16.39 11.30
CA ALA A 342 -10.13 17.38 10.64
C ALA A 342 -10.89 18.70 10.33
N LEU A 343 -12.14 18.59 9.89
CA LEU A 343 -12.97 19.77 9.62
C LEU A 343 -13.39 20.49 10.92
N ASP A 344 -13.72 19.74 11.97
CA ASP A 344 -14.03 20.30 13.29
C ASP A 344 -12.87 21.16 13.81
N ASP A 345 -11.67 20.60 13.80
CA ASP A 345 -10.43 21.23 14.27
C ASP A 345 -9.99 22.40 13.38
N MET A 346 -9.85 22.17 12.08
CA MET A 346 -9.17 23.12 11.19
C MET A 346 -10.09 24.18 10.57
N ILE A 347 -11.38 23.86 10.39
CA ILE A 347 -12.32 24.68 9.59
C ILE A 347 -13.41 25.29 10.46
N PHE A 348 -14.03 24.49 11.32
CA PHE A 348 -15.24 24.91 12.05
C PHE A 348 -14.99 25.45 13.46
N ASP A 349 -13.72 25.71 13.80
CA ASP A 349 -13.31 26.32 15.07
C ASP A 349 -13.88 25.51 16.26
N VAL A 350 -13.63 24.20 16.22
CA VAL A 350 -14.05 23.20 17.19
C VAL A 350 -15.55 23.31 17.48
N ILE A 351 -16.34 23.19 16.41
CA ILE A 351 -17.81 23.26 16.48
C ILE A 351 -18.40 22.20 17.41
N SER A 352 -17.70 21.08 17.59
CA SER A 352 -18.11 20.04 18.52
C SER A 352 -18.19 20.49 19.98
N GLU A 353 -17.38 21.47 20.39
CA GLU A 353 -17.39 22.02 21.74
C GLU A 353 -18.37 23.19 21.92
N LYS A 354 -19.01 23.65 20.83
CA LYS A 354 -19.98 24.75 20.90
C LYS A 354 -21.27 24.32 21.59
N GLU A 355 -21.95 25.29 22.20
CA GLU A 355 -23.14 25.04 23.03
C GLU A 355 -24.24 24.31 22.24
N GLU A 356 -24.44 24.67 20.97
CA GLU A 356 -25.44 24.05 20.10
C GLU A 356 -25.21 22.54 19.95
N LEU A 357 -24.01 22.11 19.53
CA LEU A 357 -23.73 20.68 19.37
C LEU A 357 -23.69 19.95 20.72
N THR A 358 -23.23 20.61 21.79
CA THR A 358 -23.29 20.05 23.15
C THR A 358 -24.72 19.75 23.58
N GLN A 359 -25.69 20.61 23.24
CA GLN A 359 -27.10 20.35 23.51
C GLN A 359 -27.63 19.17 22.68
N LEU A 360 -27.29 19.11 21.39
CA LEU A 360 -27.69 18.00 20.51
C LEU A 360 -27.12 16.66 21.00
N PHE A 361 -25.83 16.61 21.33
CA PHE A 361 -25.19 15.42 21.91
C PHE A 361 -25.94 14.91 23.15
N ASN A 362 -26.23 15.80 24.11
CA ASN A 362 -26.92 15.42 25.34
C ASN A 362 -28.36 14.93 25.10
N GLN A 363 -29.01 15.38 24.03
CA GLN A 363 -30.38 15.03 23.70
C GLN A 363 -30.49 13.77 22.83
N GLU A 364 -29.62 13.60 21.85
CA GLU A 364 -29.80 12.62 20.77
C GLU A 364 -28.80 11.46 20.80
N SER A 365 -27.64 11.58 21.46
CA SER A 365 -26.65 10.49 21.53
C SER A 365 -27.20 9.23 22.21
N ILE A 366 -28.10 9.41 23.19
CA ILE A 366 -28.77 8.32 23.92
C ILE A 366 -29.67 7.45 23.02
N ASN A 367 -30.05 7.94 21.83
CA ASN A 367 -30.86 7.19 20.87
C ASN A 367 -30.04 6.15 20.08
N PHE A 368 -28.72 6.14 20.25
CA PHE A 368 -27.81 5.11 19.72
C PHE A 368 -27.50 4.04 20.76
N ALA A 369 -26.96 2.91 20.31
CA ALA A 369 -26.56 1.80 21.19
C ALA A 369 -25.55 2.28 22.24
N GLU A 370 -25.54 1.68 23.44
CA GLU A 370 -24.67 2.10 24.55
C GLU A 370 -23.17 1.98 24.23
N ASP A 371 -22.82 1.03 23.38
CA ASP A 371 -21.45 0.79 22.89
C ASP A 371 -21.15 1.49 21.57
N TRP A 372 -22.04 2.36 21.08
CA TRP A 372 -21.77 3.15 19.88
C TRP A 372 -20.74 4.24 20.17
N TYR A 373 -19.67 4.26 19.38
CA TYR A 373 -18.48 5.09 19.60
C TYR A 373 -18.79 6.59 19.74
N GLY A 374 -19.75 7.10 18.98
CA GLY A 374 -20.17 8.51 19.06
C GLY A 374 -20.80 8.92 20.39
N ARG A 375 -20.99 8.01 21.35
CA ARG A 375 -21.43 8.35 22.73
C ARG A 375 -20.29 8.70 23.67
N GLU A 376 -19.03 8.54 23.25
CA GLU A 376 -17.89 8.78 24.13
C GLU A 376 -17.76 10.24 24.54
N ASN A 377 -17.90 11.18 23.60
CA ASN A 377 -17.89 12.62 23.84
C ASN A 377 -18.46 13.38 22.62
N GLN A 378 -18.57 14.71 22.72
CA GLN A 378 -19.13 15.56 21.66
C GLN A 378 -18.32 15.56 20.36
N THR A 379 -17.00 15.44 20.45
CA THR A 379 -16.09 15.40 19.29
C THR A 379 -16.31 14.11 18.50
N GLU A 380 -16.33 12.96 19.17
CA GLU A 380 -16.63 11.67 18.52
C GLU A 380 -18.06 11.61 18.00
N TYR A 381 -19.01 12.24 18.72
CA TYR A 381 -20.38 12.36 18.25
C TYR A 381 -20.48 13.12 16.92
N PHE A 382 -19.79 14.25 16.83
CA PHE A 382 -19.73 15.05 15.60
C PHE A 382 -19.16 14.22 14.45
N ALA A 383 -17.99 13.63 14.63
CA ALA A 383 -17.29 12.86 13.61
C ALA A 383 -18.09 11.64 13.14
N GLU A 384 -18.69 10.89 14.07
CA GLU A 384 -19.57 9.76 13.73
C GLU A 384 -20.83 10.20 12.98
N CYS A 385 -21.50 11.26 13.43
CA CYS A 385 -22.68 11.77 12.73
C CYS A 385 -22.32 12.34 11.36
N PHE A 386 -21.18 13.03 11.22
CA PHE A 386 -20.65 13.50 9.93
C PHE A 386 -20.43 12.32 8.98
N ALA A 387 -19.77 11.26 9.46
CA ALA A 387 -19.55 10.05 8.68
C ALA A 387 -20.86 9.38 8.26
N LEU A 388 -21.81 9.19 9.18
CA LEU A 388 -23.13 8.63 8.87
C LEU A 388 -23.90 9.46 7.84
N TYR A 389 -23.77 10.79 7.89
CA TYR A 389 -24.44 11.68 6.96
C TYR A 389 -23.87 11.53 5.54
N TYR A 390 -22.55 11.58 5.37
CA TYR A 390 -21.92 11.56 4.04
C TYR A 390 -21.63 10.16 3.49
N TYR A 391 -21.82 9.10 4.29
CA TYR A 391 -21.58 7.73 3.83
C TYR A 391 -22.45 7.38 2.61
N PRO A 392 -21.89 6.81 1.52
CA PRO A 392 -22.58 6.59 0.24
C PRO A 392 -23.54 5.38 0.28
N HIS A 393 -24.33 5.24 1.33
CA HIS A 393 -25.34 4.20 1.49
C HIS A 393 -26.56 4.72 2.22
N GLN A 394 -27.70 4.78 1.52
CA GLN A 394 -28.91 5.47 2.01
C GLN A 394 -29.48 4.90 3.31
N ILE A 395 -29.35 3.58 3.56
CA ILE A 395 -29.80 2.98 4.82
C ILE A 395 -29.04 3.56 6.02
N VAL A 396 -27.74 3.85 5.86
CA VAL A 396 -26.88 4.38 6.93
C VAL A 396 -27.25 5.83 7.22
N ASN A 397 -27.41 6.67 6.18
CA ASN A 397 -27.86 8.04 6.31
C ASN A 397 -29.25 8.16 6.96
N ASN A 398 -30.18 7.26 6.60
CA ASN A 398 -31.52 7.23 7.18
C ASN A 398 -31.51 6.86 8.68
N GLU A 399 -30.54 6.08 9.15
CA GLU A 399 -30.41 5.78 10.58
C GLU A 399 -30.04 7.02 11.39
N LEU A 400 -29.15 7.88 10.88
CA LEU A 400 -28.85 9.17 11.51
C LEU A 400 -30.12 10.03 11.57
N LYS A 401 -30.83 10.19 10.45
CA LYS A 401 -32.07 10.98 10.39
C LYS A 401 -33.15 10.48 11.36
N ARG A 402 -33.20 9.16 11.59
CA ARG A 402 -34.18 8.53 12.48
C ARG A 402 -33.81 8.66 13.96
N ARG A 403 -32.52 8.55 14.30
CA ARG A 403 -32.04 8.52 15.70
C ARG A 403 -31.66 9.91 16.23
N ALA A 404 -31.15 10.77 15.38
CA ALA A 404 -30.71 12.12 15.70
C ALA A 404 -31.16 13.12 14.62
N PRO A 405 -32.48 13.33 14.45
CA PRO A 405 -33.02 14.21 13.42
C PRO A 405 -32.52 15.66 13.52
N GLN A 406 -32.27 16.19 14.71
CA GLN A 406 -31.77 17.55 14.88
C GLN A 406 -30.31 17.66 14.49
N THR A 407 -29.48 16.67 14.87
CA THR A 407 -28.07 16.58 14.44
C THR A 407 -27.97 16.35 12.92
N TYR A 408 -28.87 15.56 12.34
CA TYR A 408 -28.97 15.41 10.89
C TYR A 408 -29.19 16.76 10.19
N GLU A 409 -30.11 17.57 10.72
CA GLU A 409 -30.40 18.90 10.18
C GLU A 409 -29.28 19.91 10.46
N PHE A 410 -28.58 19.75 11.58
CA PHE A 410 -27.38 20.53 11.88
C PHE A 410 -26.30 20.28 10.83
N ILE A 411 -25.99 19.01 10.54
CA ILE A 411 -24.96 18.65 9.53
C ILE A 411 -25.39 19.07 8.12
N SER A 412 -26.68 18.97 7.78
CA SER A 412 -27.18 19.42 6.46
C SER A 412 -26.96 20.93 6.24
N ASN A 413 -26.95 21.71 7.32
CA ASN A 413 -26.73 23.15 7.33
C ASN A 413 -25.32 23.55 7.80
N LEU A 414 -24.36 22.60 7.84
CA LEU A 414 -23.01 22.85 8.37
C LEU A 414 -22.26 23.97 7.63
N LYS A 415 -22.55 24.17 6.34
CA LYS A 415 -21.99 25.26 5.53
C LYS A 415 -22.26 26.66 6.10
N ASP A 416 -23.36 26.83 6.84
CA ASP A 416 -23.74 28.12 7.43
C ASP A 416 -22.85 28.47 8.62
N HIS A 417 -22.06 27.50 9.10
CA HIS A 417 -21.08 27.64 10.17
C HIS A 417 -19.65 27.85 9.66
N LEU A 418 -19.44 27.92 8.34
CA LEU A 418 -18.14 28.25 7.80
C LEU A 418 -17.68 29.62 8.33
N PRO A 419 -16.44 29.74 8.83
CA PRO A 419 -15.95 31.02 9.29
C PRO A 419 -15.92 32.02 8.13
N LEU A 420 -16.15 33.31 8.44
CA LEU A 420 -15.91 34.38 7.46
C LEU A 420 -14.39 34.48 7.21
N ILE A 421 -13.88 33.73 6.24
CA ILE A 421 -12.45 33.73 5.92
C ILE A 421 -12.10 35.04 5.22
N LYS A 422 -11.49 35.96 5.97
CA LYS A 422 -10.69 37.04 5.38
C LYS A 422 -9.34 36.45 4.97
N LEU A 423 -9.23 36.01 3.72
CA LEU A 423 -7.92 35.67 3.15
C LEU A 423 -7.00 36.89 3.33
N LYS A 424 -5.91 36.73 4.08
CA LYS A 424 -4.86 37.75 4.18
C LYS A 424 -4.22 37.89 2.80
N LYS A 425 -4.63 38.91 2.04
CA LYS A 425 -3.75 39.53 1.06
C LYS A 425 -2.54 40.04 1.83
N ASP A 426 -1.43 39.31 1.84
CA ASP A 426 -0.13 39.93 1.55
C ASP A 426 1.07 38.95 1.46
N THR A 427 1.79 39.13 0.35
CA THR A 427 3.26 38.99 0.17
C THR A 427 3.90 37.59 0.03
N ARG A 428 3.60 36.88 -1.07
CA ARG A 428 4.65 36.21 -1.87
C ARG A 428 4.37 36.39 -3.37
N SER A 429 5.36 36.98 -4.04
CA SER A 429 5.56 37.19 -5.49
C SER A 429 4.32 37.28 -6.40
N ALA A 430 4.07 38.50 -6.87
CA ALA A 430 3.41 38.73 -8.15
C ALA A 430 4.13 37.95 -9.26
N ASN A 431 3.55 36.81 -9.69
CA ASN A 431 3.58 36.30 -11.08
C ASN A 431 2.90 34.93 -11.30
N CYS A 432 1.97 34.50 -10.45
CA CYS A 432 1.03 33.43 -10.83
C CYS A 432 -0.41 33.86 -10.54
N LEU A 433 -1.17 34.01 -11.63
CA LEU A 433 -2.62 33.95 -11.76
C LEU A 433 -3.49 34.88 -10.88
N ASN A 434 -4.00 35.93 -11.54
CA ASN A 434 -5.30 36.51 -11.23
C ASN A 434 -6.40 35.43 -11.28
N LEU A 435 -6.72 34.82 -10.15
CA LEU A 435 -8.03 34.21 -9.94
C LEU A 435 -8.87 35.19 -9.13
N GLY A 436 -9.65 36.00 -9.85
CA GLY A 436 -10.74 36.76 -9.27
C GLY A 436 -11.89 35.82 -8.93
N LEU A 437 -11.77 35.11 -7.80
CA LEU A 437 -12.88 34.40 -7.18
C LEU A 437 -13.47 35.31 -6.09
N GLU A 438 -14.44 36.14 -6.49
CA GLU A 438 -15.43 36.67 -5.56
C GLU A 438 -16.43 35.55 -5.25
N PHE A 439 -16.36 34.97 -4.06
CA PHE A 439 -17.43 34.13 -3.54
C PHE A 439 -18.64 35.03 -3.24
N ASN A 440 -19.50 35.23 -4.24
CA ASN A 440 -20.83 35.77 -4.03
C ASN A 440 -21.74 34.63 -3.55
N PHE A 441 -22.00 34.58 -2.23
CA PHE A 441 -23.08 33.78 -1.68
C PHE A 441 -24.41 34.30 -2.24
N TYR A 442 -24.94 33.63 -3.27
CA TYR A 442 -26.30 33.88 -3.73
C TYR A 442 -27.29 33.27 -2.72
N ASN A 443 -27.90 34.13 -1.91
CA ASN A 443 -29.19 33.86 -1.28
C ASN A 443 -30.19 33.49 -2.38
N SER A 444 -30.52 32.20 -2.52
CA SER A 444 -31.60 31.76 -3.41
C SER A 444 -32.95 31.93 -2.71
N LEU A 445 -33.45 33.16 -2.71
CA LEU A 445 -34.90 33.40 -2.72
C LEU A 445 -35.39 33.17 -4.15
N CYS A 446 -36.49 32.41 -4.26
CA CYS A 446 -37.31 32.24 -5.45
C CYS A 446 -37.33 33.48 -6.36
N ASN A 447 -37.21 33.28 -7.68
CA ASN A 447 -38.30 33.56 -8.60
C ASN A 447 -38.05 32.98 -10.00
N ILE A 448 -39.08 32.27 -10.44
CA ILE A 448 -39.44 31.98 -11.82
C ILE A 448 -39.34 33.26 -12.66
N TYR A 449 -38.72 33.23 -13.85
CA TYR A 449 -39.31 33.78 -15.08
C TYR A 449 -38.69 33.12 -16.31
N GLU A 450 -39.61 32.72 -17.18
CA GLU A 450 -39.44 32.21 -18.53
C GLU A 450 -39.41 33.39 -19.53
N VAL A 451 -38.93 33.12 -20.76
CA VAL A 451 -39.15 33.85 -22.03
C VAL A 451 -38.24 35.07 -22.35
N LYS A 452 -37.26 34.86 -23.24
CA LYS A 452 -37.40 35.03 -24.70
C LYS A 452 -36.35 34.24 -25.47
#